data_AF-A0A248VKB5-F1
#
_entry.id   AF-A0A248VKB5-F1
#
_cell.length_a   1.000
_cell.length_b   1.000
_cell.length_c   1.000
_cell.angle_alpha   90.00
_cell.angle_beta   90.00
_cell.angle_gamma   90.00
#
_symmetry.space_group_name_H-M   'P 1'
#
loop_
_entity.id
_entity.type
_entity.pdbx_description
1 polymer ?
#
loop_
_entity_poly.entity_id
_entity_poly.type
_entity_poly.pdbx_seq_one_letter_code
_entity_poly.pdbx_strand_id
1 'polypeptide(L)'
;MNNLTKCCICAALAGGLSFEGGVEAKPIAYPSKGQSQQVQQQDDAACYSWAKSNTGIDPVAVANTPPPPSGPAVGGGERVQGAARGAAGGAVVGAIAGDAGKGAAIGATAGTVVGGSRARQNRRAAGAAAQSQTQGAMDTFNRAWGACMEGRGYTIK
;
A
#
# COMPACT_ATOMS: atom_id res chain seq x y z
N MET A 1 -42.91 -21.69 26.74
CA MET A 1 -41.92 -20.66 27.15
C MET A 1 -40.96 -21.35 28.10
N ASN A 2 -39.69 -21.58 27.72
CA ASN A 2 -38.64 -22.06 28.63
C ASN A 2 -37.23 -21.71 28.08
N ASN A 3 -36.55 -20.84 28.83
CA ASN A 3 -35.13 -20.86 29.24
C ASN A 3 -34.07 -20.83 28.12
N LEU A 4 -33.44 -19.69 27.82
CA LEU A 4 -32.43 -18.99 28.64
C LEU A 4 -31.22 -19.87 29.02
N THR A 5 -30.41 -20.27 28.03
CA THR A 5 -29.01 -20.65 28.24
C THR A 5 -28.21 -20.48 26.95
N LYS A 6 -27.45 -19.38 26.85
CA LYS A 6 -26.15 -19.34 26.17
C LYS A 6 -25.45 -18.01 26.45
N CYS A 7 -24.76 -18.03 27.58
CA CYS A 7 -23.62 -17.16 27.86
C CYS A 7 -22.46 -17.57 26.93
N CYS A 8 -21.79 -16.57 26.33
CA CYS A 8 -20.41 -16.54 25.82
C CYS A 8 -20.34 -15.26 24.94
N ILE A 9 -20.14 -14.08 25.50
CA ILE A 9 -18.83 -13.53 25.92
C ILE A 9 -17.79 -13.61 24.77
N CYS A 10 -17.38 -12.41 24.36
CA CYS A 10 -16.14 -12.06 23.67
C CYS A 10 -15.92 -12.54 22.23
N ALA A 11 -16.18 -11.63 21.29
CA ALA A 11 -15.19 -11.32 20.26
C ALA A 11 -15.23 -9.82 19.99
N ALA A 12 -14.42 -9.07 20.74
CA ALA A 12 -14.08 -7.70 20.41
C ALA A 12 -13.51 -7.69 18.98
N LEU A 13 -14.20 -7.05 18.04
CA LEU A 13 -13.65 -6.66 16.74
C LEU A 13 -12.67 -5.51 16.97
N ALA A 14 -11.54 -5.81 17.61
CA ALA A 14 -10.33 -4.98 17.57
C ALA A 14 -9.64 -5.27 16.23
N GLY A 15 -10.10 -4.61 15.17
CA GLY A 15 -9.68 -4.86 13.80
C GLY A 15 -9.15 -3.62 13.12
N GLY A 16 -7.90 -3.26 13.44
CA GLY A 16 -7.01 -2.47 12.57
C GLY A 16 -7.14 -0.95 12.69
N LEU A 17 -6.31 -0.35 13.53
CA LEU A 17 -5.79 0.98 13.27
C LEU A 17 -5.07 0.91 11.92
N SER A 18 -5.70 1.45 10.88
CA SER A 18 -5.02 1.78 9.64
C SER A 18 -3.99 2.85 9.99
N PHE A 19 -2.70 2.48 10.05
CA PHE A 19 -1.65 3.47 10.02
C PHE A 19 -1.73 4.15 8.66
N GLU A 20 -2.28 5.35 8.66
CA GLU A 20 -2.28 6.26 7.52
C GLU A 20 -0.83 6.46 7.11
N GLY A 21 -0.52 6.14 5.85
CA GLY A 21 0.79 6.40 5.28
C GLY A 21 1.09 7.88 5.41
N GLY A 22 2.07 8.22 6.24
CA GLY A 22 2.61 9.57 6.29
C GLY A 22 3.01 9.96 4.87
N VAL A 23 2.37 10.99 4.35
CA VAL A 23 2.93 11.75 3.25
C VAL A 23 4.19 12.38 3.85
N GLU A 24 5.38 11.88 3.49
CA GLU A 24 6.63 12.55 3.86
C GLU A 24 6.64 13.90 3.13
N ALA A 25 6.13 14.90 3.84
CA ALA A 25 6.10 16.27 3.37
C ALA A 25 7.54 16.76 3.21
N LYS A 26 7.77 17.64 2.22
CA LYS A 26 9.08 18.27 2.03
C LYS A 26 9.55 18.83 3.39
N PRO A 27 10.78 18.54 3.83
CA PRO A 27 11.32 19.07 5.07
C PRO A 27 11.22 20.59 5.12
N ILE A 28 11.00 21.15 6.30
CA ILE A 28 10.79 22.59 6.45
C ILE A 28 12.15 23.25 6.66
N ALA A 29 12.50 24.21 5.79
CA ALA A 29 13.74 24.99 5.91
C ALA A 29 13.51 26.30 6.66
N TYR A 30 14.10 26.42 7.84
CA TYR A 30 14.08 27.64 8.65
C TYR A 30 15.27 28.56 8.30
N PRO A 31 15.04 29.87 8.01
CA PRO A 31 16.07 30.83 7.63
C PRO A 31 16.89 31.30 8.84
N SER A 32 17.86 30.50 9.28
CA SER A 32 18.63 30.74 10.50
C SER A 32 19.60 31.93 10.43
N LYS A 33 19.82 32.52 9.26
CA LYS A 33 20.71 33.69 9.06
C LYS A 33 19.94 34.98 8.74
N GLY A 34 18.62 35.00 8.94
CA GLY A 34 17.79 36.17 8.65
C GLY A 34 17.55 36.41 7.16
N GLN A 35 17.55 35.35 6.34
CA GLN A 35 17.23 35.43 4.93
C GLN A 35 15.80 35.96 4.72
N SER A 36 15.61 36.89 3.77
CA SER A 36 14.28 37.37 3.41
C SER A 36 13.47 36.29 2.68
N GLN A 37 12.15 36.45 2.61
CA GLN A 37 11.29 35.54 1.87
C GLN A 37 11.69 35.41 0.39
N GLN A 38 12.14 36.51 -0.23
CA GLN A 38 12.60 36.52 -1.61
C GLN A 38 13.87 35.68 -1.80
N VAL A 39 14.84 35.81 -0.88
CA VAL A 39 16.07 35.00 -0.90
C VAL A 39 15.71 33.53 -0.65
N GLN A 40 14.81 33.25 0.29
CA GLN A 40 14.35 31.88 0.56
C GLN A 40 13.71 31.23 -0.67
N GLN A 41 12.90 31.95 -1.44
CA GLN A 41 12.30 31.41 -2.66
C GLN A 41 13.33 31.15 -3.77
N GLN A 42 14.30 32.05 -3.94
CA GLN A 42 15.39 31.85 -4.89
C GLN A 42 16.27 30.67 -4.48
N ASP A 43 16.52 30.55 -3.18
CA ASP A 43 17.34 29.48 -2.61
C ASP A 43 16.65 28.12 -2.74
N ASP A 44 15.35 28.07 -2.45
CA ASP A 44 14.53 26.89 -2.64
C ASP A 44 14.52 26.44 -4.11
N ALA A 45 14.32 27.35 -5.06
CA ALA A 45 14.31 27.02 -6.49
C ALA A 45 15.69 26.52 -6.98
N ALA A 46 16.77 27.14 -6.53
CA ALA A 46 18.13 26.71 -6.85
C ALA A 46 18.44 25.34 -6.24
N CYS A 47 18.10 25.11 -4.97
CA CYS A 47 18.30 23.82 -4.32
C CYS A 47 17.40 22.72 -4.88
N TYR A 48 16.18 23.06 -5.31
CA TYR A 48 15.29 22.15 -6.01
C TYR A 48 15.89 21.67 -7.34
N SER A 49 16.37 22.61 -8.16
CA SER A 49 17.00 22.25 -9.44
C SER A 49 18.30 21.47 -9.24
N TRP A 50 19.12 21.85 -8.26
CA TRP A 50 20.31 21.10 -7.88
C TRP A 50 19.98 19.67 -7.41
N ALA A 51 18.98 19.50 -6.54
CA ALA A 51 18.57 18.19 -6.03
C ALA A 51 18.05 17.29 -7.17
N LYS A 52 17.26 17.85 -8.09
CA LYS A 52 16.78 17.15 -9.28
C LYS A 52 17.94 16.72 -10.18
N SER A 53 18.91 17.60 -10.43
CA SER A 53 20.10 17.26 -11.23
C SER A 53 21.02 16.23 -10.58
N ASN A 54 21.17 16.25 -9.25
CA ASN A 54 22.04 15.31 -8.54
C ASN A 54 21.40 13.92 -8.34
N THR A 55 20.11 13.86 -8.09
CA THR A 55 19.40 12.60 -7.80
C THR A 55 18.77 11.98 -9.05
N GLY A 56 18.51 12.78 -10.08
CA GLY A 56 17.69 12.38 -11.23
C GLY A 56 16.19 12.25 -10.92
N ILE A 57 15.77 12.63 -9.70
CA ILE A 57 14.40 12.46 -9.22
C ILE A 57 13.64 13.77 -9.41
N ASP A 58 12.49 13.68 -10.07
CA ASP A 58 11.53 14.79 -10.16
C ASP A 58 10.35 14.53 -9.21
N PRO A 59 10.23 15.28 -8.09
CA PRO A 59 9.17 15.05 -7.12
C PRO A 59 7.77 15.32 -7.69
N VAL A 60 7.64 16.16 -8.72
CA VAL A 60 6.33 16.33 -9.39
C VAL A 60 5.98 15.08 -10.18
N ALA A 61 6.94 14.48 -10.89
CA ALA A 61 6.70 13.25 -11.65
C ALA A 61 6.40 12.06 -10.72
N VAL A 62 7.16 11.95 -9.62
CA VAL A 62 6.98 10.90 -8.61
C VAL A 62 5.62 11.03 -7.92
N ALA A 63 5.20 12.24 -7.55
CA ALA A 63 3.89 12.47 -6.93
C ALA A 63 2.71 12.16 -7.88
N ASN A 64 2.91 12.31 -9.19
CA ASN A 64 1.89 12.04 -10.20
C ASN A 64 1.93 10.60 -10.74
N THR A 65 2.74 9.71 -10.15
CA THR A 65 2.80 8.30 -10.58
C THR A 65 1.45 7.63 -10.28
N PRO A 66 0.74 7.11 -11.30
CA PRO A 66 -0.55 6.45 -11.08
C PRO A 66 -0.37 5.26 -10.14
N PRO A 67 -1.33 4.99 -9.24
CA PRO A 67 -1.31 3.77 -8.47
C PRO A 67 -1.31 2.57 -9.43
N PRO A 68 -0.61 1.47 -9.08
CA PRO A 68 -0.54 0.30 -9.95
C PRO A 68 -1.95 -0.14 -10.33
N PRO A 69 -2.20 -0.46 -11.61
CA PRO A 69 -3.53 -0.79 -12.08
C PRO A 69 -4.09 -1.92 -11.22
N SER A 70 -5.22 -1.65 -10.57
CA SER A 70 -5.96 -2.70 -9.89
C SER A 70 -6.47 -3.64 -10.97
N GLY A 71 -5.84 -4.82 -11.11
CA GLY A 71 -6.42 -5.92 -11.88
C GLY A 71 -7.90 -6.09 -11.46
N PRO A 72 -8.78 -6.51 -12.39
CA PRO A 72 -10.22 -6.25 -12.35
C PRO A 72 -10.76 -6.16 -10.93
N ALA A 73 -11.04 -4.93 -10.49
CA ALA A 73 -11.89 -4.71 -9.35
C ALA A 73 -13.19 -5.42 -9.69
N VAL A 74 -13.49 -6.52 -8.98
CA VAL A 74 -14.71 -7.31 -9.16
C VAL A 74 -14.93 -7.87 -10.59
N GLY A 75 -14.12 -8.84 -11.02
CA GLY A 75 -14.38 -9.50 -12.32
C GLY A 75 -13.75 -10.87 -12.49
N GLY A 76 -14.44 -11.91 -12.01
CA GLY A 76 -14.35 -13.29 -12.52
C GLY A 76 -13.02 -14.04 -12.32
N GLY A 77 -11.95 -13.66 -12.99
CA GLY A 77 -10.78 -14.52 -13.27
C GLY A 77 -10.16 -15.22 -12.06
N GLU A 78 -9.69 -14.47 -11.05
CA GLU A 78 -9.02 -15.07 -9.88
C GLU A 78 -9.98 -15.81 -8.95
N ARG A 79 -11.26 -15.41 -8.88
CA ARG A 79 -12.29 -16.11 -8.10
C ARG A 79 -12.75 -17.38 -8.80
N VAL A 80 -12.87 -17.35 -10.13
CA VAL A 80 -13.18 -18.51 -10.98
C VAL A 80 -12.01 -19.48 -11.01
N GLN A 81 -10.77 -18.99 -11.11
CA GLN A 81 -9.58 -19.82 -10.98
C GLN A 81 -9.47 -20.42 -9.57
N GLY A 82 -9.78 -19.63 -8.53
CA GLY A 82 -9.87 -20.10 -7.16
C GLY A 82 -10.95 -21.18 -6.98
N ALA A 83 -12.14 -20.97 -7.56
CA ALA A 83 -13.23 -21.93 -7.56
C ALA A 83 -12.87 -23.21 -8.32
N ALA A 84 -12.28 -23.11 -9.50
CA ALA A 84 -11.89 -24.26 -10.31
C ALA A 84 -10.80 -25.09 -9.62
N ARG A 85 -9.77 -24.44 -9.05
CA ARG A 85 -8.73 -25.11 -8.26
C ARG A 85 -9.30 -25.72 -6.98
N GLY A 86 -10.18 -24.98 -6.30
CA GLY A 86 -10.87 -25.46 -5.12
C GLY A 86 -11.78 -26.66 -5.41
N ALA A 87 -12.52 -26.63 -6.52
CA ALA A 87 -13.38 -27.72 -6.96
C ALA A 87 -12.56 -28.97 -7.32
N ALA A 88 -11.45 -28.82 -8.05
CA ALA A 88 -10.56 -29.93 -8.37
C ALA A 88 -9.97 -30.56 -7.10
N GLY A 89 -9.45 -29.75 -6.18
CA GLY A 89 -8.94 -30.25 -4.90
C GLY A 89 -10.02 -30.89 -4.03
N GLY A 90 -11.20 -30.28 -3.98
CA GLY A 90 -12.35 -30.78 -3.23
C GLY A 90 -12.95 -32.06 -3.82
N ALA A 91 -12.90 -32.24 -5.14
CA ALA A 91 -13.35 -33.47 -5.81
C ALA A 91 -12.46 -34.67 -5.46
N VAL A 92 -11.13 -34.47 -5.42
CA VAL A 92 -10.19 -35.52 -5.01
C VAL A 92 -10.46 -35.95 -3.58
N VAL A 93 -10.64 -35.00 -2.66
CA VAL A 93 -10.95 -35.30 -1.25
C VAL A 93 -12.34 -35.92 -1.10
N GLY A 94 -13.33 -35.43 -1.85
CA GLY A 94 -14.70 -35.95 -1.86
C GLY A 94 -14.80 -37.36 -2.41
N ALA A 95 -14.01 -37.72 -3.44
CA ALA A 95 -13.95 -39.06 -4.00
C ALA A 95 -13.47 -40.09 -2.97
N ILE A 96 -12.56 -39.71 -2.08
CA ILE A 96 -12.10 -40.54 -0.96
C ILE A 96 -13.20 -40.71 0.09
N ALA A 97 -14.02 -39.67 0.31
CA ALA A 97 -15.13 -39.66 1.26
C ALA A 97 -16.47 -40.19 0.70
N GLY A 98 -16.49 -40.68 -0.55
CA GLY A 98 -17.66 -41.29 -1.20
C GLY A 98 -18.57 -40.33 -1.99
N ASP A 99 -18.24 -39.04 -2.07
CA ASP A 99 -18.98 -38.06 -2.88
C ASP A 99 -18.06 -36.96 -3.44
N ALA A 100 -17.53 -37.20 -4.62
CA ALA A 100 -16.70 -36.26 -5.36
C ALA A 100 -17.45 -34.97 -5.72
N GLY A 101 -18.76 -35.05 -6.01
CA GLY A 101 -19.57 -33.91 -6.42
C GLY A 101 -19.79 -32.92 -5.27
N LYS A 102 -20.10 -33.45 -4.08
CA LYS A 102 -20.24 -32.64 -2.86
C LYS A 102 -18.91 -32.07 -2.39
N GLY A 103 -17.82 -32.84 -2.47
CA GLY A 103 -16.47 -32.36 -2.22
C GLY A 103 -16.05 -31.24 -3.20
N ALA A 104 -16.37 -31.37 -4.48
CA ALA A 104 -16.12 -30.35 -5.49
C ALA A 104 -16.89 -29.06 -5.23
N ALA A 105 -18.17 -29.14 -4.86
CA ALA A 105 -18.99 -27.96 -4.55
C ALA A 105 -18.47 -27.20 -3.30
N ILE A 106 -18.10 -27.94 -2.25
CA ILE A 106 -17.50 -27.38 -1.03
C ILE A 106 -16.12 -26.75 -1.36
N GLY A 107 -15.30 -27.45 -2.13
CA GLY A 107 -14.00 -26.96 -2.57
C GLY A 107 -14.12 -25.71 -3.44
N ALA A 108 -15.10 -25.63 -4.34
CA ALA A 108 -15.34 -24.48 -5.20
C ALA A 108 -15.67 -23.22 -4.39
N THR A 109 -16.60 -23.33 -3.44
CA THR A 109 -17.00 -22.20 -2.58
C THR A 109 -15.85 -21.73 -1.69
N ALA A 110 -15.14 -22.65 -1.03
CA ALA A 110 -13.94 -22.32 -0.27
C ALA A 110 -12.85 -21.67 -1.16
N GLY A 111 -12.67 -22.18 -2.37
CA GLY A 111 -11.73 -21.67 -3.36
C GLY A 111 -12.02 -20.24 -3.81
N THR A 112 -13.29 -19.83 -3.94
CA THR A 112 -13.65 -18.43 -4.26
C THR A 112 -13.24 -17.45 -3.16
N VAL A 113 -13.38 -17.86 -1.89
CA VAL A 113 -13.07 -17.03 -0.72
C VAL A 113 -11.56 -16.86 -0.58
N VAL A 114 -10.81 -17.96 -0.69
CA VAL A 114 -9.34 -17.96 -0.63
C VAL A 114 -8.72 -17.27 -1.84
N GLY A 115 -9.25 -17.50 -3.05
CA GLY A 115 -8.82 -16.78 -4.25
C GLY A 115 -9.07 -15.28 -4.11
N GLY A 116 -10.22 -14.88 -3.57
CA GLY A 116 -10.55 -13.48 -3.29
C GLY A 116 -9.67 -12.83 -2.22
N SER A 117 -9.31 -13.54 -1.15
CA SER A 117 -8.41 -13.02 -0.11
C SER A 117 -6.99 -12.85 -0.64
N ARG A 118 -6.49 -13.83 -1.41
CA ARG A 118 -5.16 -13.76 -2.02
C ARG A 118 -5.07 -12.66 -3.07
N ALA A 119 -6.10 -12.46 -3.89
CA ALA A 119 -6.15 -11.34 -4.83
C ALA A 119 -6.06 -9.98 -4.10
N ARG A 120 -6.78 -9.83 -2.98
CA ARG A 120 -6.67 -8.61 -2.15
C ARG A 120 -5.29 -8.46 -1.54
N GLN A 121 -4.68 -9.53 -1.05
CA GLN A 121 -3.34 -9.50 -0.48
C GLN A 121 -2.30 -9.12 -1.54
N ASN A 122 -2.40 -9.68 -2.75
CA ASN A 122 -1.50 -9.36 -3.85
C ASN A 122 -1.62 -7.90 -4.29
N ARG A 123 -2.85 -7.36 -4.31
CA ARG A 123 -3.08 -5.93 -4.56
C ARG A 123 -2.50 -5.03 -3.46
N ARG A 124 -2.65 -5.42 -2.19
CA ARG A 124 -2.04 -4.68 -1.07
C ARG A 124 -0.52 -4.72 -1.15
N ALA A 125 0.06 -5.86 -1.49
CA ALA A 125 1.51 -6.00 -1.67
C ALA A 125 2.01 -5.16 -2.85
N ALA A 126 1.32 -5.19 -4.00
CA ALA A 126 1.66 -4.38 -5.16
C ALA A 126 1.53 -2.86 -4.89
N GLY A 127 0.46 -2.45 -4.20
CA GLY A 127 0.26 -1.06 -3.78
C GLY A 127 1.29 -0.61 -2.74
N ALA A 128 1.62 -1.47 -1.77
CA ALA A 128 2.64 -1.16 -0.77
C ALA A 128 4.05 -1.05 -1.38
N ALA A 129 4.39 -1.92 -2.34
CA ALA A 129 5.66 -1.85 -3.04
C ALA A 129 5.79 -0.55 -3.85
N ALA A 130 4.75 -0.19 -4.63
CA ALA A 130 4.72 1.06 -5.38
C ALA A 130 4.83 2.28 -4.46
N GLN A 131 4.09 2.29 -3.34
CA GLN A 131 4.14 3.37 -2.36
C GLN A 131 5.54 3.50 -1.72
N SER A 132 6.16 2.38 -1.35
CA SER A 132 7.50 2.38 -0.75
C SER A 132 8.58 2.94 -1.69
N GLN A 133 8.44 2.67 -2.99
CA GLN A 133 9.38 3.16 -4.00
C GLN A 133 9.20 4.67 -4.23
N THR A 134 7.96 5.15 -4.25
CA THR A 134 7.64 6.59 -4.31
C THR A 134 8.19 7.31 -3.08
N GLN A 135 7.98 6.77 -1.87
CA GLN A 135 8.51 7.34 -0.63
C GLN A 135 10.04 7.40 -0.66
N GLY A 136 10.73 6.29 -0.92
CA GLY A 136 12.20 6.28 -0.97
C GLY A 136 12.80 7.25 -2.00
N ALA A 137 12.12 7.47 -3.13
CA ALA A 137 12.53 8.49 -4.11
C ALA A 137 12.36 9.91 -3.56
N MET A 138 11.24 10.21 -2.91
CA MET A 138 11.02 11.50 -2.25
C MET A 138 12.03 11.75 -1.13
N ASP A 139 12.32 10.76 -0.28
CA ASP A 139 13.27 10.90 0.82
C ASP A 139 14.69 11.17 0.30
N THR A 140 15.05 10.57 -0.83
CA THR A 140 16.34 10.79 -1.49
C THR A 140 16.43 12.22 -2.05
N PHE A 141 15.36 12.68 -2.70
CA PHE A 141 15.26 14.06 -3.17
C PHE A 141 15.30 15.07 -2.01
N ASN A 142 14.50 14.83 -0.97
CA ASN A 142 14.38 15.67 0.22
C ASN A 142 15.72 15.79 0.96
N ARG A 143 16.50 14.71 1.05
CA ARG A 143 17.85 14.74 1.61
C ARG A 143 18.82 15.58 0.78
N ALA A 144 18.80 15.45 -0.54
CA ALA A 144 19.63 16.28 -1.41
C ALA A 144 19.24 17.76 -1.28
N TRP A 145 17.95 18.07 -1.39
CA TRP A 145 17.44 19.42 -1.22
C TRP A 145 17.83 20.01 0.15
N GLY A 146 17.66 19.22 1.22
CA GLY A 146 18.03 19.58 2.58
C GLY A 146 19.51 19.90 2.70
N ALA A 147 20.40 19.06 2.16
CA ALA A 147 21.84 19.31 2.18
C ALA A 147 22.24 20.62 1.47
N CYS A 148 21.58 20.95 0.36
CA CYS A 148 21.80 22.24 -0.32
C CYS A 148 21.34 23.42 0.55
N MET A 149 20.16 23.32 1.15
CA MET A 149 19.62 24.35 2.02
C MET A 149 20.48 24.52 3.30
N GLU A 150 20.95 23.44 3.91
CA GLU A 150 21.88 23.47 5.05
C GLU A 150 23.18 24.21 4.70
N GLY A 151 23.76 23.95 3.53
CA GLY A 151 24.94 24.66 3.04
C GLY A 151 24.74 26.18 2.90
N ARG A 152 23.50 26.61 2.67
CA ARG A 152 23.12 28.04 2.59
C ARG A 152 22.74 28.64 3.95
N GLY A 153 22.83 27.85 5.01
CA GLY A 153 22.57 28.29 6.38
C GLY A 153 21.09 28.24 6.76
N TYR A 154 20.31 27.36 6.13
CA TYR A 154 18.99 26.99 6.62
C TYR A 154 19.11 25.84 7.63
N THR A 155 18.18 25.79 8.58
CA THR A 155 18.02 24.62 9.46
C THR A 155 16.83 23.80 8.98
N ILE A 156 17.04 22.51 8.71
CA ILE A 156 16.03 21.60 8.20
C ILE A 156 15.38 20.84 9.36
N LYS A 157 14.05 20.73 9.35
CA LYS A 157 13.25 19.99 10.34
C LYS A 157 12.19 19.14 9.67
#